data_AF-A0A923QQU5-F1
#
_entry.id   AF-A0A923QQU5-F1
#
_cell.length_a   1.000
_cell.length_b   1.000
_cell.length_c   1.000
_cell.angle_alpha   90.00
_cell.angle_beta   90.00
_cell.angle_gamma   90.00
#
_symmetry.space_group_name_H-M   'P 1'
#
loop_
_entity.id
_entity.type
_entity.pdbx_description
1 polymer ?
#
loop_
_entity_poly.entity_id
_entity_poly.type
_entity_poly.pdbx_seq_one_letter_code
_entity_poly.pdbx_strand_id
1 'polypeptide(L)'
;MNADIMAYLILSVSFLFIFAIGDFLYYYVKIAPEYSRKTVHILSGLLACLFPVYFSNYWWVLAICISFFVLLKLSMRFNFLKGINGVDRKTYGSMVYPLGVFLSFFFYSLNINRFVTPPYFLFYIPLLILTLSDPAAAIIGKRFPLKKFTQKPGSKSCGGSSAFFVTALLISYFILPVELRKMGLVISLAIITTLSEAFSMLGLDNLFIPLSAVLLLYIYIL
;
A
#
# COMPACT_ATOMS: atom_id res chain seq x y z
N MET A 1 -13.18 21.73 18.60
CA MET A 1 -12.96 20.32 18.22
C MET A 1 -11.50 20.16 17.86
N ASN A 2 -10.76 19.23 18.48
CA ASN A 2 -9.33 19.06 18.18
C ASN A 2 -9.15 18.80 16.67
N ALA A 3 -8.17 19.47 16.05
CA ALA A 3 -7.92 19.36 14.60
C ALA A 3 -7.75 17.89 14.16
N ASP A 4 -7.07 17.08 14.99
CA ASP A 4 -6.91 15.64 14.76
C ASP A 4 -8.24 14.88 14.72
N ILE A 5 -9.22 15.23 15.58
CA ILE A 5 -10.54 14.57 15.59
C ILE A 5 -11.29 14.88 14.30
N MET A 6 -11.26 16.15 13.86
CA MET A 6 -11.88 16.54 12.60
C MET A 6 -11.24 15.79 11.43
N ALA A 7 -9.90 15.74 11.37
CA ALA A 7 -9.18 15.01 10.34
C ALA A 7 -9.49 13.51 10.38
N TYR A 8 -9.56 12.91 11.57
CA TYR A 8 -9.96 11.51 11.76
C TYR A 8 -11.33 11.24 11.15
N LEU A 9 -12.33 12.07 11.44
CA LEU A 9 -13.68 11.92 10.90
C LEU A 9 -13.71 12.08 9.38
N ILE A 10 -13.08 13.14 8.86
CA ILE A 10 -13.04 13.43 7.41
C ILE A 10 -12.37 12.28 6.65
N LEU A 11 -11.21 11.82 7.12
CA LEU A 11 -10.47 10.74 6.45
C LEU A 11 -11.23 9.43 6.55
N SER A 12 -11.82 9.10 7.71
CA SER A 12 -12.64 7.88 7.87
C SER A 12 -13.82 7.86 6.90
N VAL A 13 -14.56 8.96 6.79
CA VAL A 13 -15.67 9.08 5.83
C VAL A 13 -15.16 8.98 4.38
N SER A 14 -14.00 9.59 4.09
CA SER A 14 -13.40 9.53 2.75
C SER A 14 -13.00 8.10 2.35
N PHE A 15 -12.46 7.30 3.27
CA PHE A 15 -12.18 5.89 3.02
C PHE A 15 -13.47 5.07 2.81
N LEU A 16 -14.52 5.32 3.60
CA LEU A 16 -15.82 4.67 3.39
C LEU A 16 -16.39 5.03 2.02
N PHE A 17 -16.23 6.27 1.57
CA PHE A 17 -16.61 6.69 0.22
C PHE A 17 -15.81 5.96 -0.85
N ILE A 18 -14.50 5.75 -0.67
CA ILE A 18 -13.67 4.94 -1.58
C ILE A 18 -14.18 3.48 -1.63
N PHE A 19 -14.57 2.90 -0.51
CA PHE A 19 -15.14 1.55 -0.49
C PHE A 19 -16.48 1.48 -1.24
N ALA A 20 -17.33 2.51 -1.07
CA ALA A 20 -18.56 2.65 -1.82
C ALA A 20 -18.30 2.78 -3.33
N ILE A 21 -17.25 3.52 -3.75
CA ILE A 21 -16.81 3.55 -5.15
C ILE A 21 -16.46 2.15 -5.64
N GLY A 22 -15.70 1.36 -4.86
CA GLY A 22 -15.36 -0.02 -5.22
C GLY A 22 -16.60 -0.88 -5.48
N ASP A 23 -17.56 -0.86 -4.56
CA ASP A 23 -18.83 -1.59 -4.76
C ASP A 23 -19.65 -1.03 -5.92
N PHE A 24 -19.65 0.28 -6.12
CA PHE A 24 -20.33 0.90 -7.25
C PHE A 24 -19.76 0.39 -8.59
N LEU A 25 -18.43 0.37 -8.72
CA LEU A 25 -17.75 -0.15 -9.92
C LEU A 25 -18.07 -1.63 -10.16
N TYR A 26 -18.20 -2.42 -9.09
CA TYR A 26 -18.54 -3.83 -9.18
C TYR A 26 -20.01 -4.07 -9.56
N TYR A 27 -20.96 -3.45 -8.88
CA TYR A 27 -22.40 -3.72 -9.06
C TYR A 27 -23.01 -3.01 -10.26
N TYR A 28 -22.68 -1.73 -10.46
CA TYR A 28 -23.33 -0.89 -11.47
C TYR A 28 -22.52 -0.78 -12.76
N VAL A 29 -21.20 -0.62 -12.67
CA VAL A 29 -20.33 -0.57 -13.86
C VAL A 29 -19.93 -1.97 -14.34
N LYS A 30 -20.13 -3.00 -13.51
CA LYS A 30 -19.82 -4.42 -13.81
C LYS A 30 -18.34 -4.65 -14.17
N ILE A 31 -17.44 -3.87 -13.58
CA ILE A 31 -15.99 -4.06 -13.73
C ILE A 31 -15.57 -5.34 -13.00
N ALA A 32 -14.60 -6.07 -13.56
CA ALA A 32 -14.10 -7.28 -12.92
C ALA A 32 -13.57 -6.98 -11.49
N PRO A 33 -13.85 -7.85 -10.50
CA PRO A 33 -13.51 -7.62 -9.08
C PRO A 33 -12.05 -7.23 -8.83
N GLU A 34 -11.13 -7.77 -9.64
CA GLU A 34 -9.71 -7.49 -9.48
C GLU A 34 -9.35 -6.04 -9.82
N TYR A 35 -9.99 -5.44 -10.83
CA TYR A 35 -9.77 -4.03 -11.17
C TYR A 35 -10.45 -3.11 -10.16
N SER A 36 -11.66 -3.45 -9.71
CA SER A 36 -12.34 -2.71 -8.63
C SER A 36 -11.48 -2.69 -7.36
N ARG A 37 -10.98 -3.85 -6.93
CA ARG A 37 -10.10 -3.97 -5.76
C ARG A 37 -8.82 -3.15 -5.92
N LYS A 38 -8.18 -3.19 -7.08
CA LYS A 38 -6.97 -2.39 -7.36
C LYS A 38 -7.26 -0.89 -7.40
N THR A 39 -8.45 -0.49 -7.85
CA THR A 39 -8.89 0.92 -7.82
C THR A 39 -9.03 1.41 -6.38
N VAL A 40 -9.73 0.64 -5.53
CA VAL A 40 -9.84 0.94 -4.09
C VAL A 40 -8.45 1.02 -3.46
N HIS A 41 -7.55 0.08 -3.76
CA HIS A 41 -6.18 0.05 -3.26
C HIS A 41 -5.37 1.30 -3.63
N ILE A 42 -5.46 1.77 -4.88
CA ILE A 42 -4.79 2.99 -5.33
C ILE A 42 -5.37 4.21 -4.60
N LEU A 43 -6.70 4.36 -4.61
CA LEU A 43 -7.36 5.50 -3.99
C LEU A 43 -7.11 5.57 -2.48
N SER A 44 -7.18 4.43 -1.79
CA SER A 44 -6.92 4.35 -0.35
C SER A 44 -5.46 4.68 -0.03
N GLY A 45 -4.52 4.25 -0.87
CA GLY A 45 -3.11 4.53 -0.68
C GLY A 45 -2.78 6.01 -0.87
N LEU A 46 -3.33 6.63 -1.92
CA LEU A 46 -3.20 8.07 -2.16
C LEU A 46 -3.86 8.90 -1.05
N LEU A 47 -5.03 8.47 -0.55
CA LEU A 47 -5.66 9.13 0.59
C LEU A 47 -4.83 9.00 1.86
N ALA A 48 -4.22 7.84 2.10
CA ALA A 48 -3.34 7.60 3.25
C ALA A 48 -2.08 8.47 3.22
N CYS A 49 -1.62 8.95 2.05
CA CYS A 49 -0.54 9.95 1.97
C CYS A 49 -0.85 11.25 2.74
N LEU A 50 -2.11 11.53 3.08
CA LEU A 50 -2.46 12.68 3.90
C LEU A 50 -2.17 12.48 5.40
N PHE A 51 -1.87 11.26 5.86
CA PHE A 51 -1.68 10.97 7.29
C PHE A 51 -0.57 11.80 7.94
N PRO A 52 0.65 11.93 7.37
CA PRO A 52 1.72 12.73 7.98
C PRO A 52 1.44 14.22 8.03
N VAL A 53 0.46 14.69 7.24
CA VAL A 53 0.06 16.10 7.17
C VAL A 53 -0.98 16.41 8.24
N TYR A 54 -1.92 15.49 8.49
CA TYR A 54 -3.04 15.72 9.40
C TYR A 54 -2.86 15.17 10.80
N PHE A 55 -2.09 14.11 11.00
CA PHE A 55 -1.97 13.46 12.30
C PHE A 55 -0.63 13.74 12.97
N SER A 56 -0.73 14.25 14.19
CA SER A 56 0.43 14.54 15.04
C SER A 56 0.97 13.30 15.77
N ASN A 57 0.19 12.20 15.81
CA ASN A 57 0.48 11.00 16.58
C ASN A 57 -0.04 9.74 15.88
N TYR A 58 0.70 8.64 15.99
CA TYR A 58 0.33 7.31 15.48
C TYR A 58 -0.97 6.71 16.07
N TRP A 59 -1.46 7.14 17.24
CA TRP A 59 -2.71 6.63 17.84
C TRP A 59 -3.93 6.88 16.95
N TRP A 60 -4.01 8.03 16.28
CA TRP A 60 -5.11 8.33 15.35
C TRP A 60 -5.07 7.42 14.12
N VAL A 61 -3.88 7.20 13.56
CA VAL A 61 -3.69 6.28 12.43
C VAL A 61 -3.96 4.84 12.87
N LEU A 62 -3.57 4.45 14.08
CA LEU A 62 -3.88 3.14 14.66
C LEU A 62 -5.40 2.93 14.75
N ALA A 63 -6.13 3.92 15.26
CA ALA A 63 -7.59 3.85 15.37
C ALA A 63 -8.26 3.65 14.00
N ILE A 64 -7.84 4.42 12.99
CA ILE A 64 -8.31 4.26 11.61
C ILE A 64 -8.00 2.85 11.09
N CYS A 65 -6.75 2.40 11.21
CA CYS A 65 -6.34 1.09 10.69
C CYS A 65 -7.04 -0.07 11.40
N ILE A 66 -7.25 -0.01 12.72
CA ILE A 66 -8.01 -1.02 13.48
C ILE A 66 -9.47 -1.02 13.03
N SER A 67 -10.09 0.16 12.89
CA SER A 67 -11.50 0.26 12.47
C SER A 67 -11.71 -0.37 11.09
N PHE A 68 -10.81 -0.10 10.13
CA PHE A 68 -10.89 -0.70 8.80
C PHE A 68 -10.51 -2.17 8.77
N PHE A 69 -9.54 -2.60 9.57
CA PHE A 69 -9.25 -4.02 9.73
C PHE A 69 -10.49 -4.80 10.18
N VAL A 70 -11.18 -4.30 11.23
CA VAL A 70 -12.41 -4.90 11.73
C VAL A 70 -13.51 -4.87 10.68
N LEU A 71 -13.72 -3.72 10.02
CA LEU A 71 -14.73 -3.57 8.96
C LEU A 71 -14.49 -4.55 7.80
N LEU A 72 -13.26 -4.66 7.31
CA LEU A 72 -12.91 -5.57 6.21
C LEU A 72 -13.04 -7.04 6.65
N LYS A 73 -12.67 -7.37 7.89
CA LYS A 73 -12.87 -8.72 8.44
C LYS A 73 -14.35 -9.09 8.54
N LEU A 74 -15.19 -8.17 9.01
CA LEU A 74 -16.65 -8.36 9.06
C LEU A 74 -17.25 -8.46 7.67
N SER A 75 -16.75 -7.64 6.73
CA SER A 75 -17.15 -7.65 5.32
C SER A 75 -16.93 -9.01 4.65
N MET A 76 -15.80 -9.67 4.91
CA MET A 76 -15.58 -11.06 4.46
C MET A 76 -16.50 -12.07 5.14
N ARG A 77 -16.83 -11.88 6.43
CA ARG A 77 -17.72 -12.78 7.16
C ARG A 77 -19.18 -12.68 6.70
N PHE A 78 -19.63 -11.46 6.38
CA PHE A 78 -21.02 -11.16 6.02
C PHE A 78 -21.22 -10.92 4.51
N ASN A 79 -20.20 -11.15 3.68
CA ASN A 79 -20.25 -11.06 2.22
C ASN A 79 -20.70 -9.69 1.64
N PHE A 80 -20.37 -8.58 2.31
CA PHE A 80 -20.50 -7.21 1.75
C PHE A 80 -19.13 -6.67 1.28
N LEU A 81 -19.07 -5.53 0.58
CA LEU A 81 -17.86 -5.04 -0.13
C LEU A 81 -17.33 -6.02 -1.19
N LYS A 82 -18.21 -6.49 -2.08
CA LYS A 82 -17.83 -7.42 -3.15
C LYS A 82 -16.86 -6.79 -4.16
N GLY A 83 -16.85 -5.47 -4.29
CA GLY A 83 -15.85 -4.75 -5.07
C GLY A 83 -14.42 -4.89 -4.54
N ILE A 84 -14.25 -5.34 -3.29
CA ILE A 84 -12.94 -5.60 -2.67
C ILE A 84 -12.71 -7.11 -2.51
N ASN A 85 -13.71 -7.83 -2.00
CA ASN A 85 -13.56 -9.23 -1.58
C ASN A 85 -14.05 -10.25 -2.61
N GLY A 86 -14.75 -9.82 -3.66
CA GLY A 86 -15.37 -10.69 -4.67
C GLY A 86 -14.40 -11.28 -5.70
N VAL A 87 -13.12 -11.40 -5.38
CA VAL A 87 -12.10 -11.99 -6.28
C VAL A 87 -12.08 -13.51 -6.15
N ASP A 88 -11.94 -14.24 -7.27
CA ASP A 88 -12.04 -15.71 -7.30
C ASP A 88 -10.92 -16.44 -6.53
N ARG A 89 -9.79 -15.75 -6.28
CA ARG A 89 -8.64 -16.32 -5.57
C ARG A 89 -8.72 -16.06 -4.07
N LYS A 90 -8.27 -17.03 -3.28
CA LYS A 90 -8.04 -16.84 -1.84
C LYS A 90 -6.97 -15.77 -1.60
N THR A 91 -7.30 -14.75 -0.81
CA THR A 91 -6.41 -13.64 -0.50
C THR A 91 -6.77 -12.98 0.83
N TYR A 92 -5.75 -12.56 1.57
CA TYR A 92 -5.86 -11.82 2.83
C TYR A 92 -5.36 -10.37 2.69
N GLY A 93 -5.07 -9.93 1.45
CA GLY A 93 -4.39 -8.66 1.22
C GLY A 93 -5.18 -7.43 1.68
N SER A 94 -6.51 -7.45 1.59
CA SER A 94 -7.35 -6.38 2.14
C SER A 94 -7.24 -6.32 3.66
N MET A 95 -7.16 -7.46 4.37
CA MET A 95 -7.00 -7.47 5.83
C MET A 95 -5.64 -6.93 6.28
N VAL A 96 -4.55 -7.32 5.60
CA VAL A 96 -3.20 -6.95 6.06
C VAL A 96 -2.76 -5.56 5.57
N TYR A 97 -3.50 -4.95 4.63
CA TYR A 97 -3.19 -3.63 4.09
C TYR A 97 -3.17 -2.51 5.16
N PRO A 98 -4.19 -2.35 6.03
CA PRO A 98 -4.12 -1.36 7.11
C PRO A 98 -2.92 -1.53 8.04
N LEU A 99 -2.46 -2.77 8.24
CA LEU A 99 -1.28 -3.06 9.05
C LEU A 99 0.01 -2.54 8.37
N GLY A 100 0.17 -2.75 7.07
CA GLY A 100 1.31 -2.21 6.31
C GLY A 100 1.36 -0.68 6.32
N VAL A 101 0.20 -0.03 6.18
CA VAL A 101 0.06 1.44 6.30
C VAL A 101 0.43 1.91 7.71
N PHE A 102 -0.14 1.28 8.74
CA PHE A 102 0.11 1.66 10.13
C PHE A 102 1.59 1.51 10.49
N LEU A 103 2.23 0.38 10.16
CA LEU A 103 3.64 0.16 10.47
C LEU A 103 4.53 1.21 9.81
N SER A 104 4.27 1.55 8.54
CA SER A 104 5.00 2.62 7.85
C SER A 104 4.85 3.96 8.58
N PHE A 105 3.62 4.29 9.01
CA PHE A 105 3.36 5.52 9.76
C PHE A 105 4.00 5.51 11.13
N PHE A 106 4.00 4.36 11.81
CA PHE A 106 4.60 4.19 13.12
C PHE A 106 6.11 4.45 13.08
N PHE A 107 6.83 3.85 12.12
CA PHE A 107 8.25 4.14 11.92
C PHE A 107 8.50 5.61 11.57
N TYR A 108 7.68 6.23 10.73
CA TYR A 108 7.74 7.68 10.50
C TYR A 108 7.59 8.46 11.83
N SER A 109 6.54 8.17 12.59
CA SER A 109 6.19 8.88 13.83
C SER A 109 7.27 8.78 14.90
N LEU A 110 7.96 7.64 15.02
CA LEU A 110 9.08 7.45 15.96
C LEU A 110 10.31 8.31 15.62
N ASN A 111 10.45 8.75 14.38
CA ASN A 111 11.63 9.47 13.89
C ASN A 111 11.37 10.95 13.63
N ILE A 112 10.16 11.48 13.89
CA ILE A 112 9.81 12.90 13.63
C ILE A 112 10.80 13.85 14.31
N ASN A 113 11.19 13.57 15.55
CA ASN A 113 12.07 14.44 16.34
C ASN A 113 13.57 14.21 16.10
N ARG A 114 13.95 13.25 15.24
CA ARG A 114 15.36 12.95 14.94
C ARG A 114 15.96 13.85 13.85
N PHE A 115 15.11 14.52 13.08
CA PHE A 115 15.53 15.33 11.94
C PHE A 115 15.02 16.77 12.08
N VAL A 116 15.74 17.71 11.47
CA VAL A 116 15.32 19.13 11.42
C VAL A 116 14.00 19.28 10.66
N THR A 117 13.83 18.50 9.59
CA THR A 117 12.58 18.40 8.82
C THR A 117 11.96 17.03 9.02
N PRO A 118 10.62 16.90 9.12
CA PRO A 118 9.98 15.61 9.31
C PRO A 118 10.38 14.61 8.21
N PRO A 119 10.76 13.36 8.55
CA PRO A 119 11.29 12.39 7.60
C PRO A 119 10.17 11.73 6.78
N TYR A 120 9.41 12.52 6.02
CA TYR A 120 8.25 12.07 5.24
C TYR A 120 8.54 10.89 4.29
N PHE A 121 9.78 10.77 3.82
CA PHE A 121 10.23 9.66 2.98
C PHE A 121 10.04 8.28 3.65
N LEU A 122 10.09 8.20 4.99
CA LEU A 122 9.83 6.96 5.75
C LEU A 122 8.40 6.45 5.59
N PHE A 123 7.45 7.33 5.28
CA PHE A 123 6.06 6.94 5.06
C PHE A 123 5.71 6.90 3.56
N TYR A 124 6.12 7.92 2.81
CA TYR A 124 5.73 8.04 1.40
C TYR A 124 6.37 6.99 0.50
N ILE A 125 7.64 6.62 0.70
CA ILE A 125 8.27 5.60 -0.17
C ILE A 125 7.59 4.24 0.01
N PRO A 126 7.47 3.66 1.23
CA PRO A 126 6.78 2.39 1.44
C PRO A 126 5.35 2.38 0.89
N LEU A 127 4.61 3.46 1.16
CA LEU A 127 3.20 3.56 0.79
C LEU A 127 3.03 3.73 -0.72
N LEU A 128 3.80 4.60 -1.38
CA LEU A 128 3.69 4.83 -2.82
C LEU A 128 4.17 3.62 -3.63
N ILE A 129 5.23 2.93 -3.19
CA ILE A 129 5.64 1.67 -3.83
C ILE A 129 4.49 0.65 -3.75
N LEU A 130 3.88 0.46 -2.58
CA LEU A 130 2.71 -0.41 -2.45
C LEU A 130 1.53 0.09 -3.31
N THR A 131 1.29 1.39 -3.36
CA THR A 131 0.10 1.97 -4.01
C THR A 131 0.20 1.97 -5.52
N LEU A 132 1.40 2.13 -6.08
CA LEU A 132 1.60 2.31 -7.53
C LEU A 132 2.34 1.14 -8.18
N SER A 133 3.41 0.62 -7.56
CA SER A 133 4.19 -0.47 -8.16
C SER A 133 3.43 -1.80 -8.18
N ASP A 134 2.65 -2.12 -7.15
CA ASP A 134 1.85 -3.35 -7.10
C ASP A 134 0.71 -3.38 -8.15
N PRO A 135 -0.07 -2.31 -8.37
CA PRO A 135 -0.98 -2.25 -9.51
C PRO A 135 -0.27 -2.28 -10.87
N ALA A 136 0.87 -1.59 -11.03
CA ALA A 136 1.66 -1.63 -12.26
C ALA A 136 2.13 -3.05 -12.59
N ALA A 137 2.64 -3.78 -11.60
CA ALA A 137 3.03 -5.19 -11.73
C ALA A 137 1.87 -6.09 -12.15
N ALA A 138 0.68 -5.87 -11.58
CA ALA A 138 -0.51 -6.63 -11.94
C ALA A 138 -0.98 -6.37 -13.38
N ILE A 139 -0.99 -5.09 -13.82
CA ILE A 139 -1.43 -4.71 -15.17
C ILE A 139 -0.43 -5.21 -16.21
N ILE A 140 0.86 -4.90 -16.04
CA ILE A 140 1.91 -5.28 -16.98
C ILE A 140 2.13 -6.80 -16.97
N GLY A 141 2.12 -7.44 -15.80
CA GLY A 141 2.26 -8.89 -15.69
C GLY A 141 1.12 -9.68 -16.34
N LYS A 142 -0.08 -9.10 -16.42
CA LYS A 142 -1.19 -9.68 -17.19
C LYS A 142 -1.01 -9.50 -18.69
N ARG A 143 -0.54 -8.33 -19.13
CA ARG A 143 -0.34 -8.02 -20.56
C ARG A 143 0.90 -8.72 -21.14
N PHE A 144 1.95 -8.86 -20.35
CA PHE A 144 3.23 -9.46 -20.72
C PHE A 144 3.62 -10.53 -19.67
N PRO A 145 2.96 -11.70 -19.67
CA PRO A 145 3.19 -12.77 -18.68
C PRO A 145 4.48 -13.56 -18.96
N LEU A 146 5.60 -12.86 -19.14
CA LEU A 146 6.91 -13.45 -19.36
C LEU A 146 7.29 -14.30 -18.15
N LYS A 147 7.53 -15.60 -18.35
CA LYS A 147 7.95 -16.58 -17.32
C LYS A 147 7.17 -16.43 -16.01
N LYS A 148 5.95 -16.98 -15.96
CA LYS A 148 5.20 -17.07 -14.71
C LYS A 148 5.96 -17.90 -13.68
N PHE A 149 6.03 -17.44 -12.44
CA PHE A 149 6.75 -18.14 -11.36
C PHE A 149 6.01 -19.41 -10.91
N THR A 150 4.68 -19.42 -11.04
CA THR A 150 3.83 -20.60 -10.79
C THR A 150 2.73 -20.74 -11.86
N GLN A 151 2.02 -21.87 -11.87
CA GLN A 151 0.85 -22.08 -12.74
C GLN A 151 -0.49 -21.76 -12.05
N LYS A 152 -0.48 -21.19 -10.84
CA LYS A 152 -1.70 -20.93 -10.07
C LYS A 152 -2.39 -19.62 -10.47
N PRO A 153 -3.73 -19.48 -10.26
CA PRO A 153 -4.42 -18.19 -10.41
C PRO A 153 -3.77 -17.11 -9.52
N GLY A 154 -3.49 -15.94 -10.10
CA GLY A 154 -2.77 -14.86 -9.42
C GLY A 154 -1.24 -15.06 -9.38
N SER A 155 -0.69 -15.95 -10.19
CA SER A 155 0.75 -16.15 -10.33
C SER A 155 1.47 -14.89 -10.80
N LYS A 156 2.58 -14.58 -10.13
CA LYS A 156 3.50 -13.50 -10.47
C LYS A 156 4.31 -13.85 -11.74
N SER A 157 4.85 -12.86 -12.43
CA SER A 157 5.60 -13.03 -13.68
C SER A 157 6.82 -12.10 -13.73
N CYS A 158 7.84 -12.46 -14.51
CA CYS A 158 8.98 -11.59 -14.75
C CYS A 158 8.55 -10.23 -15.30
N GLY A 159 7.57 -10.19 -16.23
CA GLY A 159 7.08 -8.92 -16.78
C GLY A 159 6.46 -8.01 -15.71
N GLY A 160 5.69 -8.58 -14.78
CA GLY A 160 5.15 -7.85 -13.63
C GLY A 160 6.25 -7.36 -12.68
N SER A 161 7.21 -8.22 -12.34
CA SER A 161 8.33 -7.83 -11.46
C SER A 161 9.24 -6.77 -12.09
N SER A 162 9.45 -6.79 -13.41
CA SER A 162 10.18 -5.72 -14.12
C SER A 162 9.43 -4.39 -14.04
N ALA A 163 8.11 -4.39 -14.23
CA ALA A 163 7.31 -3.17 -14.06
C ALA A 163 7.37 -2.65 -12.62
N PHE A 164 7.22 -3.54 -11.64
CA PHE A 164 7.36 -3.20 -10.22
C PHE A 164 8.71 -2.56 -9.92
N PHE A 165 9.78 -3.18 -10.38
CA PHE A 165 11.15 -2.72 -10.14
C PHE A 165 11.37 -1.32 -10.71
N VAL A 166 10.95 -1.07 -11.96
CA VAL A 166 11.09 0.25 -12.59
C VAL A 166 10.28 1.31 -11.84
N THR A 167 9.02 1.04 -11.50
CA THR A 167 8.22 2.02 -10.76
C THR A 167 8.75 2.25 -9.35
N ALA A 168 9.22 1.21 -8.65
CA ALA A 168 9.84 1.33 -7.33
C ALA A 168 11.15 2.13 -7.38
N LEU A 169 11.97 1.96 -8.42
CA LEU A 169 13.16 2.78 -8.66
C LEU A 169 12.79 4.25 -8.82
N LEU A 170 11.81 4.57 -9.67
CA LEU A 170 11.39 5.95 -9.93
C LEU A 170 10.85 6.61 -8.66
N ILE A 171 9.95 5.93 -7.94
CA ILE A 171 9.38 6.43 -6.68
C ILE A 171 10.51 6.67 -5.67
N SER A 172 11.40 5.71 -5.48
CA SER A 172 12.52 5.85 -4.53
C SER A 172 13.44 7.00 -4.91
N TYR A 173 13.78 7.15 -6.19
CA TYR A 173 14.65 8.22 -6.69
C TYR A 173 14.04 9.61 -6.48
N PHE A 174 12.75 9.79 -6.82
CA PHE A 174 12.12 11.11 -6.76
C PHE A 174 11.71 11.52 -5.35
N ILE A 175 11.33 10.58 -4.48
CA ILE A 175 10.86 10.88 -3.12
C ILE A 175 12.01 10.96 -2.11
N LEU A 176 13.14 10.29 -2.34
CA LEU A 176 14.28 10.43 -1.43
C LEU A 176 14.82 11.88 -1.42
N PRO A 177 15.10 12.43 -0.22
CA PRO A 177 15.84 13.68 -0.08
C PRO A 177 17.17 13.61 -0.83
N VAL A 178 17.62 14.75 -1.37
CA VAL A 178 18.81 14.83 -2.24
C VAL A 178 20.04 14.25 -1.53
N GLU A 179 20.17 14.50 -0.23
CA GLU A 179 21.26 14.07 0.64
C GLU A 179 21.30 12.55 0.82
N LEU A 180 20.13 11.89 0.80
CA LEU A 180 19.98 10.44 0.96
C LEU A 180 19.89 9.71 -0.37
N ARG A 181 19.82 10.42 -1.50
CA ARG A 181 19.60 9.88 -2.86
C ARG A 181 20.87 9.25 -3.45
N LYS A 182 21.48 8.32 -2.72
CA LYS A 182 22.56 7.48 -3.24
C LYS A 182 21.96 6.38 -4.11
N MET A 183 22.51 6.17 -5.31
CA MET A 183 22.01 5.15 -6.24
C MET A 183 21.97 3.75 -5.61
N GLY A 184 22.93 3.42 -4.75
CA GLY A 184 22.92 2.17 -3.99
C GLY A 184 21.65 1.98 -3.14
N LEU A 185 21.17 3.03 -2.46
CA LEU A 185 19.94 2.95 -1.66
C LEU A 185 18.70 2.83 -2.55
N VAL A 186 18.62 3.64 -3.61
CA VAL A 186 17.52 3.62 -4.59
C VAL A 186 17.36 2.23 -5.21
N ILE A 187 18.47 1.64 -5.65
CA ILE A 187 18.49 0.30 -6.24
C ILE A 187 18.14 -0.75 -5.19
N SER A 188 18.69 -0.68 -3.98
CA SER A 188 18.36 -1.61 -2.90
C SER A 188 16.88 -1.58 -2.53
N LEU A 189 16.25 -0.40 -2.47
CA LEU A 189 14.81 -0.25 -2.24
C LEU A 189 14.01 -0.98 -3.31
N ALA A 190 14.32 -0.73 -4.58
CA ALA A 190 13.62 -1.37 -5.69
C ALA A 190 13.82 -2.89 -5.70
N ILE A 191 15.05 -3.38 -5.48
CA ILE A 191 15.33 -4.82 -5.40
C ILE A 191 14.53 -5.46 -4.25
N ILE A 192 14.69 -4.96 -3.03
CA ILE A 192 14.09 -5.57 -1.83
C ILE A 192 12.56 -5.58 -1.91
N THR A 193 11.96 -4.49 -2.37
CA THR A 193 10.50 -4.42 -2.52
C THR A 193 9.98 -5.28 -3.67
N THR A 194 10.72 -5.39 -4.78
CA THR A 194 10.38 -6.32 -5.88
C THR A 194 10.47 -7.78 -5.43
N LEU A 195 11.50 -8.15 -4.67
CA LEU A 195 11.62 -9.49 -4.10
C LEU A 195 10.47 -9.74 -3.10
N SER A 196 10.14 -8.75 -2.28
CA SER A 196 8.99 -8.83 -1.37
C SER A 196 7.69 -9.08 -2.12
N GLU A 197 7.46 -8.41 -3.25
CA GLU A 197 6.30 -8.63 -4.12
C GLU A 197 6.31 -10.03 -4.77
N ALA A 198 7.46 -10.45 -5.31
CA ALA A 198 7.62 -11.70 -6.05
C ALA A 198 7.43 -12.94 -5.18
N PHE A 199 7.91 -12.90 -3.93
CA PHE A 199 7.84 -14.01 -2.99
C PHE A 199 6.61 -13.98 -2.08
N SER A 200 5.86 -12.88 -2.06
CA SER A 200 4.63 -12.78 -1.28
C SER A 200 3.48 -13.56 -1.90
N MET A 201 2.87 -14.44 -1.11
CA MET A 201 1.69 -15.21 -1.49
C MET A 201 0.44 -14.72 -0.79
N LEU A 202 -0.74 -15.14 -1.28
CA LEU A 202 -2.05 -14.85 -0.66
C LEU A 202 -2.38 -13.35 -0.48
N GLY A 203 -1.67 -12.44 -1.14
CA GLY A 203 -1.86 -11.00 -0.96
C GLY A 203 -1.12 -10.42 0.27
N LEU A 204 -0.17 -11.15 0.84
CA LEU A 204 0.68 -10.66 1.93
C LEU A 204 1.69 -9.59 1.48
N ASP A 205 1.82 -9.37 0.18
CA ASP A 205 2.56 -8.27 -0.43
C ASP A 205 2.10 -6.91 0.11
N ASN A 206 0.80 -6.77 0.41
CA ASN A 206 0.23 -5.59 1.04
C ASN A 206 0.81 -5.25 2.43
N LEU A 207 1.48 -6.21 3.08
CA LEU A 207 2.22 -5.99 4.33
C LEU A 207 3.74 -5.99 4.09
N PHE A 208 4.25 -6.96 3.35
CA PHE A 208 5.70 -7.15 3.21
C PHE A 208 6.37 -6.09 2.36
N ILE A 209 5.71 -5.55 1.33
CA ILE A 209 6.25 -4.45 0.52
C ILE A 209 6.53 -3.20 1.37
N PRO A 210 5.54 -2.61 2.06
CA PRO A 210 5.80 -1.41 2.84
C PRO A 210 6.73 -1.70 4.03
N LEU A 211 6.61 -2.87 4.66
CA LEU A 211 7.46 -3.24 5.78
C LEU A 211 8.94 -3.36 5.38
N SER A 212 9.24 -4.02 4.26
CA SER A 212 10.63 -4.17 3.81
C SER A 212 11.24 -2.84 3.37
N ALA A 213 10.45 -1.98 2.71
CA ALA A 213 10.86 -0.62 2.35
C ALA A 213 11.18 0.22 3.59
N VAL A 214 10.28 0.26 4.58
CA VAL A 214 10.47 1.11 5.76
C VAL A 214 11.59 0.61 6.65
N LEU A 215 11.77 -0.72 6.79
CA LEU A 215 12.87 -1.29 7.56
C LEU A 215 14.22 -0.98 6.92
N LEU A 216 14.33 -1.08 5.58
CA LEU A 216 15.57 -0.73 4.89
C LEU A 216 15.91 0.76 5.07
N LEU A 217 14.92 1.65 4.92
CA LEU A 217 15.11 3.08 5.16
C LEU A 217 15.49 3.35 6.61
N TYR A 218 14.82 2.71 7.56
CA TYR A 218 15.09 2.86 8.99
C TYR A 218 16.51 2.43 9.34
N ILE A 219 16.96 1.27 8.83
CA ILE A 219 18.35 0.81 9.02
C ILE A 219 19.36 1.78 8.41
N TYR A 220 19.03 2.36 7.24
CA TYR A 220 19.93 3.28 6.56
C TYR A 220 20.15 4.60 7.32
N ILE A 221 19.18 5.02 8.13
CA ILE A 221 19.22 6.28 8.87
C ILE A 221 19.61 6.12 10.35
N LEU A 222 19.80 4.88 10.82
CA LEU A 222 20.40 4.60 12.13
C LEU A 222 21.88 4.98 12.13
#